data_AF-A0AAX2IT15-F1
#
_entry.id   AF-A0AAX2IT15-F1
#
_cell.length_a   1.000
_cell.length_b   1.000
_cell.length_c   1.000
_cell.angle_alpha   90.00
_cell.angle_beta   90.00
_cell.angle_gamma   90.00
#
_symmetry.space_group_name_H-M   'P 1'
#
loop_
_entity.id
_entity.type
_entity.pdbx_description
1 polymer ?
#
loop_
_entity_poly.entity_id
_entity_poly.type
_entity_poly.pdbx_seq_one_letter_code
_entity_poly.pdbx_strand_id
1 'polypeptide(L)'
;MVATTPHIETITFTDWFLAIIDTPDIPIDEIETRIAEGFKRKLTERQFQQLTELIHLISFIKHKKISNPTLALRIYADENTSSLSRTELVEAVRMLPPEDNKTYELVAYLAQKNKLERYTNITKVPPLQIYQGDGVFEQYDEWILLFELFGLTQATPSDFIPAIAHLLIIKNFGIPEIRALSKFMSTTHKLGILSQNFMEKITPHLCNGQIIEKYESFLLKLQINDLLTEEVLETIYPLLKQLDTLEAFFSLYHEELLHSSALSFLRETLPSFCEMSLPSKVSYDDQVPTNTPLHLAVIEANKANLERTLTFANRNLLITCSYDNTALLLACKLADKESARLILAKMQELGCDVNQRDHHGMTALHWANFYHFDELIRELEIAGADPKLKAANGKTCEYFYHHQFTMNDLKLNGKEIIDGAFKLSDCALTDIAFHMDKIALNLKLTTPSEIAELYARDEMAQIRSSNRFYLFFKLFRPKLIAWLDKQNELEQQTIHHVSAHS
;
A
#
# COMPACT_ATOMS: atom_id res chain seq x y z
N MET A 1 19.02 -78.51 -4.99
CA MET A 1 19.97 -77.38 -5.12
C MET A 1 19.75 -76.74 -6.47
N VAL A 2 18.90 -75.70 -6.53
CA VAL A 2 18.70 -74.88 -7.71
C VAL A 2 19.38 -73.55 -7.40
N ALA A 3 20.43 -73.23 -8.15
CA ALA A 3 21.14 -71.98 -8.02
C ALA A 3 20.25 -70.86 -8.58
N THR A 4 19.78 -69.97 -7.70
CA THR A 4 19.20 -68.70 -8.08
C THR A 4 20.32 -67.75 -8.48
N THR A 5 20.45 -67.49 -9.78
CA THR A 5 21.21 -66.37 -10.34
C THR A 5 20.70 -65.06 -9.73
N PRO A 6 21.56 -64.17 -9.20
CA PRO A 6 21.12 -62.87 -8.74
C PRO A 6 20.80 -62.00 -9.96
N HIS A 7 19.60 -61.41 -9.95
CA HIS A 7 19.16 -60.38 -10.88
C HIS A 7 20.18 -59.22 -10.84
N ILE A 8 20.92 -59.01 -11.93
CA ILE A 8 21.71 -57.78 -12.10
C ILE A 8 20.70 -56.67 -12.38
N GLU A 9 20.42 -55.84 -11.38
CA GLU A 9 19.68 -54.60 -11.59
C GLU A 9 20.37 -53.79 -12.69
N THR A 10 19.60 -53.47 -13.72
CA THR A 10 20.12 -52.79 -14.90
C THR A 10 20.27 -51.31 -14.58
N ILE A 11 21.48 -50.88 -14.24
CA ILE A 11 21.82 -49.47 -13.99
C ILE A 11 21.32 -48.62 -15.17
N THR A 12 20.45 -47.65 -14.89
CA THR A 12 19.95 -46.69 -15.89
C THR A 12 20.99 -45.62 -16.20
N PHE A 13 20.79 -44.84 -17.28
CA PHE A 13 21.69 -43.72 -17.59
C PHE A 13 21.74 -42.70 -16.45
N THR A 14 20.59 -42.42 -15.82
CA THR A 14 20.48 -41.52 -14.68
C THR A 14 21.20 -42.08 -13.46
N ASP A 15 20.99 -43.35 -13.11
CA ASP A 15 21.67 -44.00 -11.97
C ASP A 15 23.19 -43.99 -12.13
N TRP A 16 23.69 -44.22 -13.35
CA TRP A 16 25.10 -44.15 -13.67
C TRP A 16 25.66 -42.74 -13.45
N PHE A 17 24.97 -41.71 -13.93
CA PHE A 17 25.41 -40.33 -13.77
C PHE A 17 25.36 -39.89 -12.31
N LEU A 18 24.30 -40.23 -11.58
CA LEU A 18 24.17 -39.95 -10.15
C LEU A 18 25.30 -40.62 -9.35
N ALA A 19 25.66 -41.87 -9.67
CA ALA A 19 26.77 -42.56 -9.02
C ALA A 19 28.13 -41.86 -9.19
N ILE A 20 28.33 -41.10 -10.28
CA ILE A 20 29.53 -40.28 -10.47
C ILE A 20 29.49 -39.07 -9.53
N ILE A 21 28.42 -38.27 -9.58
CA ILE A 21 28.33 -36.99 -8.88
C ILE A 21 28.11 -37.12 -7.37
N ASP A 22 27.62 -38.26 -6.89
CA ASP A 22 27.45 -38.55 -5.46
C ASP A 22 28.72 -39.08 -4.79
N THR A 23 29.82 -39.20 -5.54
CA THR A 23 31.15 -39.39 -4.96
C THR A 23 31.46 -38.17 -4.07
N PRO A 24 31.70 -38.34 -2.75
CA PRO A 24 31.98 -37.22 -1.84
C PRO A 24 33.19 -36.41 -2.32
N ASP A 25 33.05 -35.08 -2.27
CA ASP A 25 34.11 -34.11 -2.61
C ASP A 25 34.75 -34.27 -4.00
N ILE A 26 34.03 -34.89 -4.95
CA ILE A 26 34.54 -35.10 -6.30
C ILE A 26 34.76 -33.76 -7.03
N PRO A 27 35.98 -33.47 -7.53
CA PRO A 27 36.24 -32.25 -8.28
C PRO A 27 35.60 -32.32 -9.68
N ILE A 28 35.22 -31.16 -10.22
CA ILE A 28 34.56 -31.07 -11.53
C ILE A 28 35.40 -31.68 -12.67
N ASP A 29 36.73 -31.61 -12.57
CA ASP A 29 37.67 -32.23 -13.52
C ASP A 29 37.57 -33.77 -13.53
N GLU A 30 37.33 -34.38 -12.37
CA GLU A 30 37.16 -35.82 -12.26
C GLU A 30 35.78 -36.26 -12.78
N ILE A 31 34.74 -35.43 -12.56
CA ILE A 31 33.41 -35.65 -13.16
C ILE A 31 33.52 -35.64 -14.69
N GLU A 32 34.19 -34.62 -15.27
CA GLU A 32 34.41 -34.51 -16.71
C GLU A 32 35.15 -35.75 -17.26
N THR A 33 36.19 -36.20 -16.57
CA THR A 33 36.96 -37.39 -16.94
C THR A 33 36.12 -38.66 -16.93
N ARG A 34 35.38 -38.93 -15.84
CA ARG A 34 34.54 -40.14 -15.71
C ARG A 34 33.38 -40.17 -16.70
N ILE A 35 32.88 -39.01 -17.14
CA ILE A 35 31.85 -38.94 -18.19
C ILE A 35 32.46 -39.16 -19.57
N ALA A 36 33.68 -38.66 -19.82
CA ALA A 36 34.42 -38.91 -21.05
C ALA A 36 34.78 -40.41 -21.23
N GLU A 37 34.99 -41.15 -20.13
CA GLU A 37 35.15 -42.61 -20.14
C GLU A 37 33.90 -43.35 -20.66
N GLY A 38 32.75 -42.69 -20.63
CA GLY A 38 31.55 -43.06 -21.37
C GLY A 38 30.65 -44.09 -20.70
N PHE A 39 29.36 -44.00 -21.00
CA PHE A 39 28.38 -45.01 -20.60
C PHE A 39 28.52 -46.27 -21.48
N LYS A 40 28.77 -47.43 -20.87
CA LYS A 40 29.13 -48.68 -21.56
C LYS A 40 28.03 -49.28 -22.46
N ARG A 41 26.87 -48.65 -22.61
CA ARG A 41 25.72 -49.13 -23.40
C ARG A 41 25.35 -48.15 -24.50
N LYS A 42 24.69 -48.65 -25.55
CA LYS A 42 24.20 -47.82 -26.65
C LYS A 42 23.12 -46.86 -26.15
N LEU A 43 23.36 -45.57 -26.28
CA LEU A 43 22.42 -44.51 -25.91
C LEU A 43 21.31 -44.36 -26.97
N THR A 44 20.11 -44.03 -26.53
CA THR A 44 19.06 -43.52 -27.41
C THR A 44 19.39 -42.09 -27.86
N GLU A 45 18.75 -41.62 -28.94
CA GLU A 45 18.93 -40.24 -29.44
C GLU A 45 18.66 -39.19 -28.35
N ARG A 46 17.60 -39.38 -27.56
CA ARG A 46 17.28 -38.52 -26.42
C ARG A 46 18.37 -38.51 -25.34
N GLN A 47 18.90 -39.68 -24.99
CA GLN A 47 19.97 -39.79 -24.00
C GLN A 47 21.30 -39.21 -24.51
N PHE A 48 21.55 -39.30 -25.81
CA PHE A 48 22.71 -38.67 -26.44
C PHE A 48 22.62 -37.14 -26.38
N GLN A 49 21.44 -36.58 -26.63
CA GLN A 49 21.18 -35.15 -26.46
C GLN A 49 21.39 -34.71 -25.00
N GLN A 50 20.84 -35.47 -24.04
CA GLN A 50 21.03 -35.20 -22.61
C GLN A 50 22.52 -35.24 -22.20
N LEU A 51 23.27 -36.22 -22.70
CA LEU A 51 24.71 -36.31 -22.45
C LEU A 51 25.46 -35.09 -23.00
N THR A 52 25.08 -34.61 -24.20
CA THR A 52 25.69 -33.44 -24.83
C THR A 52 25.45 -32.18 -23.99
N GLU A 53 24.22 -31.96 -23.54
CA GLU A 53 23.86 -30.83 -22.66
C GLU A 53 24.57 -30.91 -21.29
N LEU A 54 24.70 -32.11 -20.72
CA LEU A 54 25.46 -32.34 -19.49
C LEU A 54 26.94 -31.98 -19.65
N ILE A 55 27.56 -32.37 -20.77
CA ILE A 55 28.96 -32.03 -21.06
C ILE A 55 29.13 -30.51 -21.16
N HIS A 56 28.22 -29.80 -21.84
CA HIS A 56 28.23 -28.34 -21.87
C HIS A 56 28.08 -27.72 -20.48
N LEU A 57 27.13 -28.22 -19.68
CA LEU A 57 26.91 -27.74 -18.31
C LEU A 57 28.17 -27.90 -17.45
N ILE A 58 28.82 -29.06 -17.51
CA ILE A 58 30.08 -29.34 -16.79
C ILE A 58 31.18 -28.39 -17.23
N SER A 59 31.34 -28.21 -18.54
CA SER A 59 32.34 -27.29 -19.11
C SER A 59 32.11 -25.85 -18.65
N PHE A 60 30.86 -25.38 -18.64
CA PHE A 60 30.51 -24.06 -18.13
C PHE A 60 30.79 -23.94 -16.63
N ILE A 61 30.32 -24.87 -15.80
CA ILE A 61 30.56 -24.88 -14.35
C ILE A 61 32.05 -24.81 -14.03
N LYS A 62 32.87 -25.62 -14.73
CA LYS A 62 34.33 -25.63 -14.61
C LYS A 62 34.94 -24.28 -14.99
N HIS A 63 34.59 -23.74 -16.16
CA HIS A 63 35.11 -22.45 -16.61
C HIS A 63 34.72 -21.29 -15.68
N LYS A 64 33.52 -21.34 -15.08
CA LYS A 64 33.05 -20.33 -14.12
C LYS A 64 33.64 -20.53 -12.71
N LYS A 65 34.35 -21.62 -12.42
CA LYS A 65 34.97 -21.92 -11.11
C LYS A 65 33.97 -21.89 -9.94
N ILE A 66 32.81 -22.51 -10.14
CA ILE A 66 31.75 -22.59 -9.12
C ILE A 66 32.20 -23.49 -7.95
N SER A 67 31.95 -23.06 -6.72
CA SER A 67 32.34 -23.76 -5.49
C SER A 67 31.52 -25.02 -5.23
N ASN A 68 30.24 -25.04 -5.62
CA ASN A 68 29.37 -26.23 -5.54
C ASN A 68 29.01 -26.75 -6.95
N PRO A 69 29.93 -27.45 -7.62
CA PRO A 69 29.77 -27.81 -9.03
C PRO A 69 28.72 -28.91 -9.27
N THR A 70 28.29 -29.64 -8.23
CA THR A 70 27.36 -30.77 -8.38
C THR A 70 25.89 -30.38 -8.31
N LEU A 71 25.55 -29.20 -7.78
CA LEU A 71 24.16 -28.79 -7.57
C LEU A 71 23.34 -28.75 -8.87
N ALA A 72 23.78 -28.02 -9.89
CA ALA A 72 23.09 -27.94 -11.17
C ALA A 72 23.07 -29.29 -11.90
N LEU A 73 24.13 -30.10 -11.75
CA LEU A 73 24.20 -31.45 -12.32
C LEU A 73 23.14 -32.38 -11.72
N ARG A 74 22.97 -32.33 -10.39
CA ARG A 74 21.91 -33.08 -9.69
C ARG A 74 20.52 -32.65 -10.16
N ILE A 75 20.28 -31.35 -10.27
CA ILE A 75 18.99 -30.83 -10.75
C ILE A 75 18.73 -31.25 -12.20
N TYR A 76 19.76 -31.25 -13.06
CA TYR A 76 19.62 -31.73 -14.43
C TYR A 76 19.25 -33.22 -14.46
N ALA A 77 19.85 -34.04 -13.60
CA ALA A 77 19.59 -35.48 -13.53
C ALA A 77 18.26 -35.84 -12.86
N ASP A 78 17.70 -34.97 -12.01
CA ASP A 78 16.43 -35.19 -11.32
C ASP A 78 15.27 -35.38 -12.30
N GLU A 79 14.51 -36.46 -12.14
CA GLU A 79 13.38 -36.81 -13.00
C GLU A 79 12.25 -35.78 -12.96
N ASN A 80 12.11 -35.05 -11.84
CA ASN A 80 11.08 -34.03 -11.64
C ASN A 80 11.41 -32.70 -12.34
N THR A 81 12.65 -32.52 -12.79
CA THR A 81 13.02 -31.34 -13.58
C THR A 81 12.42 -31.47 -14.98
N SER A 82 11.78 -30.42 -15.47
CA SER A 82 11.16 -30.41 -16.80
C SER A 82 12.23 -30.35 -17.89
N SER A 83 11.90 -30.80 -19.11
CA SER A 83 12.84 -30.70 -20.24
C SER A 83 13.25 -29.26 -20.54
N LEU A 84 12.32 -28.33 -20.37
CA LEU A 84 12.55 -26.91 -20.61
C LEU A 84 13.47 -26.33 -19.54
N SER A 85 13.19 -26.58 -18.26
CA SER A 85 14.06 -26.15 -17.15
C SER A 85 15.49 -26.67 -17.27
N ARG A 86 15.69 -27.90 -17.79
CA ARG A 86 17.04 -28.42 -18.07
C ARG A 86 17.78 -27.60 -19.12
N THR A 87 17.11 -27.27 -20.22
CA THR A 87 17.68 -26.46 -21.30
C THR A 87 18.03 -25.07 -20.79
N GLU A 88 17.09 -24.43 -20.09
CA GLU A 88 17.26 -23.08 -19.53
C GLU A 88 18.33 -23.03 -18.43
N LEU A 89 18.51 -24.11 -17.67
CA LEU A 89 19.59 -24.22 -16.68
C LEU A 89 20.97 -24.17 -17.34
N VAL A 90 21.17 -24.91 -18.44
CA VAL A 90 22.43 -24.90 -19.19
C VAL A 90 22.72 -23.49 -19.74
N GLU A 91 21.71 -22.85 -20.32
CA GLU A 91 21.81 -21.51 -20.90
C GLU A 91 22.07 -20.43 -19.85
N ALA A 92 21.37 -20.48 -18.71
CA ALA A 92 21.59 -19.55 -17.61
C ALA A 92 23.00 -19.69 -17.03
N VAL A 93 23.49 -20.92 -16.81
CA VAL A 93 24.84 -21.18 -16.27
C VAL A 93 25.92 -20.70 -17.24
N ARG A 94 25.70 -20.82 -18.56
CA ARG A 94 26.60 -20.26 -19.58
C ARG A 94 26.80 -18.76 -19.41
N MET A 95 25.72 -18.04 -19.11
CA MET A 95 25.68 -16.58 -19.00
C MET A 95 26.22 -16.02 -17.68
N LEU A 96 26.44 -16.87 -16.67
CA LEU A 96 26.94 -16.42 -15.36
C LEU A 96 28.29 -15.71 -15.45
N PRO A 97 28.56 -14.70 -14.60
CA PRO A 97 29.92 -14.21 -14.41
C PRO A 97 30.82 -15.29 -13.79
N PRO A 98 32.16 -15.23 -13.98
CA PRO A 98 33.09 -16.10 -13.28
C PRO A 98 32.98 -15.93 -11.76
N GLU A 99 33.08 -17.03 -11.02
CA GLU A 99 33.10 -17.09 -9.55
C GLU A 99 31.79 -16.62 -8.88
N ASP A 100 30.71 -16.43 -9.64
CA ASP A 100 29.40 -15.99 -9.14
C ASP A 100 28.55 -17.15 -8.60
N ASN A 101 28.90 -17.58 -7.39
CA ASN A 101 28.22 -18.69 -6.69
C ASN A 101 26.79 -18.35 -6.28
N LYS A 102 26.52 -17.10 -5.88
CA LYS A 102 25.19 -16.69 -5.40
C LYS A 102 24.14 -16.79 -6.50
N THR A 103 24.49 -16.29 -7.68
CA THR A 103 23.60 -16.37 -8.85
C THR A 103 23.45 -17.80 -9.34
N TYR A 104 24.54 -18.59 -9.33
CA TYR A 104 24.48 -20.01 -9.63
C TYR A 104 23.49 -20.76 -8.73
N GLU A 105 23.54 -20.52 -7.41
CA GLU A 105 22.62 -21.11 -6.45
C GLU A 105 21.16 -20.68 -6.71
N LEU A 106 20.93 -19.39 -6.97
CA LEU A 106 19.59 -18.89 -7.30
C LEU A 106 19.02 -19.56 -8.56
N VAL A 107 19.82 -19.62 -9.64
CA VAL A 107 19.43 -20.28 -10.90
C VAL A 107 19.10 -21.76 -10.66
N ALA A 108 19.93 -22.45 -9.86
CA ALA A 108 19.69 -23.83 -9.47
C ALA A 108 18.35 -23.99 -8.71
N TYR A 109 18.06 -23.15 -7.71
CA TYR A 109 16.79 -23.20 -6.98
C TYR A 109 15.58 -22.99 -7.90
N LEU A 110 15.64 -22.02 -8.82
CA LEU A 110 14.58 -21.75 -9.78
C LEU A 110 14.38 -22.93 -10.74
N ALA A 111 15.47 -23.55 -11.20
CA ALA A 111 15.42 -24.74 -12.07
C ALA A 111 14.79 -25.94 -11.35
N GLN A 112 15.18 -26.18 -10.09
CA GLN A 112 14.65 -27.27 -9.27
C GLN A 112 13.13 -27.19 -9.09
N LYS A 113 12.56 -25.97 -9.05
CA LYS A 113 11.11 -25.75 -8.95
C LYS A 113 10.41 -25.55 -10.29
N ASN A 114 11.11 -25.77 -11.40
CA ASN A 114 10.60 -25.55 -12.75
C ASN A 114 10.06 -24.12 -12.99
N LYS A 115 10.76 -23.12 -12.43
CA LYS A 115 10.42 -21.69 -12.55
C LYS A 115 11.47 -20.87 -13.30
N LEU A 116 12.60 -21.47 -13.67
CA LEU A 116 13.70 -20.77 -14.32
C LEU A 116 13.32 -20.19 -15.69
N GLU A 117 12.55 -20.94 -16.48
CA GLU A 117 12.14 -20.56 -17.85
C GLU A 117 11.65 -19.11 -17.95
N ARG A 118 10.83 -18.66 -16.98
CA ARG A 118 10.28 -17.31 -16.99
C ARG A 118 11.37 -16.23 -17.03
N TYR A 119 12.47 -16.46 -16.32
CA TYR A 119 13.55 -15.47 -16.15
C TYR A 119 14.59 -15.55 -17.26
N THR A 120 14.59 -16.65 -18.02
CA THR A 120 15.48 -16.89 -19.14
C THR A 120 14.80 -16.74 -20.50
N ASN A 121 13.46 -16.61 -20.56
CA ASN A 121 12.72 -16.41 -21.80
C ASN A 121 13.01 -15.00 -22.38
N ILE A 122 14.00 -14.94 -23.26
CA ILE A 122 14.49 -13.71 -23.91
C ILE A 122 13.38 -13.16 -24.82
N THR A 123 12.86 -11.97 -24.52
CA THR A 123 12.17 -11.16 -25.54
C THR A 123 13.23 -10.71 -26.53
N LYS A 124 13.36 -11.43 -27.65
CA LYS A 124 14.31 -11.13 -28.74
C LYS A 124 13.88 -9.84 -29.45
N VAL A 125 14.38 -8.69 -29.00
CA VAL A 125 14.31 -7.44 -29.77
C VAL A 125 15.60 -7.35 -30.59
N PRO A 126 15.53 -7.05 -31.91
CA PRO A 126 16.73 -6.99 -32.75
C PRO A 126 17.74 -5.94 -32.23
N PRO A 127 19.06 -6.21 -32.32
CA PRO A 127 20.09 -5.37 -31.73
C PRO A 127 20.08 -3.95 -32.32
N LEU A 128 20.27 -2.95 -31.45
CA LEU A 128 20.48 -1.57 -31.88
C LEU A 128 21.90 -1.43 -32.42
N GLN A 129 22.06 -1.12 -33.72
CA GLN A 129 23.38 -0.82 -34.28
C GLN A 129 23.79 0.61 -33.89
N ILE A 130 24.79 0.75 -33.03
CA ILE A 130 25.39 2.05 -32.68
C ILE A 130 26.69 2.19 -33.46
N TYR A 131 26.77 3.23 -34.28
CA TYR A 131 27.98 3.57 -35.04
C TYR A 131 28.85 4.51 -34.21
N GLN A 132 30.05 4.06 -33.82
CA GLN A 132 31.04 4.88 -33.13
C GLN A 132 32.40 4.72 -33.82
N GLY A 133 32.78 5.69 -34.67
CA GLY A 133 33.98 5.62 -35.52
C GLY A 133 33.87 4.60 -36.66
N ASP A 134 35.01 4.02 -37.08
CA ASP A 134 35.10 3.05 -38.20
C ASP A 134 34.68 1.61 -37.82
N GLY A 135 34.14 1.41 -36.61
CA GLY A 135 33.69 0.11 -36.10
C GLY A 135 32.18 0.06 -35.86
N VAL A 136 31.55 -1.05 -36.24
CA VAL A 136 30.21 -1.42 -35.77
C VAL A 136 30.38 -2.09 -34.41
N PHE A 137 29.80 -1.52 -33.36
CA PHE A 137 29.69 -2.18 -32.06
C PHE A 137 28.29 -2.79 -31.94
N GLU A 138 28.22 -4.11 -31.75
CA GLU A 138 27.00 -4.80 -31.34
C GLU A 138 26.92 -4.76 -29.82
N GLN A 139 25.99 -3.97 -29.28
CA GLN A 139 25.66 -4.05 -27.85
C GLN A 139 24.70 -5.23 -27.67
N TYR A 140 25.14 -6.26 -26.94
CA TYR A 140 24.31 -7.42 -26.61
C TYR A 140 23.27 -7.02 -25.55
N ASP A 141 22.21 -6.32 -25.97
CA ASP A 141 21.06 -5.95 -25.13
C ASP A 141 20.09 -7.13 -24.85
N GLU A 142 20.59 -8.36 -24.89
CA GLU A 142 19.81 -9.53 -24.51
C GLU A 142 19.77 -9.64 -22.96
N TRP A 143 18.77 -10.32 -22.38
CA TRP A 143 18.64 -10.66 -20.94
C TRP A 143 18.07 -9.61 -19.96
N ILE A 144 16.89 -9.05 -20.21
CA ILE A 144 16.31 -8.04 -19.29
C ILE A 144 15.86 -8.64 -17.94
N LEU A 145 15.65 -9.95 -17.79
CA LEU A 145 15.28 -10.55 -16.48
C LEU A 145 16.42 -11.31 -15.81
N LEU A 146 17.17 -12.12 -16.56
CA LEU A 146 18.29 -12.88 -15.99
C LEU A 146 19.37 -11.94 -15.43
N PHE A 147 19.71 -10.83 -16.10
CA PHE A 147 20.67 -9.86 -15.55
C PHE A 147 20.12 -9.11 -14.34
N GLU A 148 18.81 -8.90 -14.25
CA GLU A 148 18.21 -8.32 -13.05
C GLU A 148 18.31 -9.28 -11.87
N LEU A 149 18.22 -10.60 -12.11
CA LEU A 149 18.55 -11.60 -11.08
C LEU A 149 20.01 -11.52 -10.65
N PHE A 150 20.94 -11.24 -11.58
CA PHE A 150 22.37 -11.08 -11.27
C PHE A 150 22.60 -9.82 -10.42
N GLY A 151 21.92 -8.72 -10.75
CA GLY A 151 21.94 -7.51 -9.92
C GLY A 151 21.36 -7.76 -8.53
N LEU A 152 20.26 -8.52 -8.44
CA LEU A 152 19.62 -8.89 -7.17
C LEU A 152 20.54 -9.76 -6.30
N THR A 153 21.20 -10.77 -6.87
CA THR A 153 22.13 -11.62 -6.11
C THR A 153 23.35 -10.84 -5.65
N GLN A 154 23.85 -9.88 -6.43
CA GLN A 154 24.93 -8.98 -6.00
C GLN A 154 24.53 -8.17 -4.76
N ALA A 155 23.31 -7.61 -4.73
CA ALA A 155 22.76 -6.88 -3.60
C ALA A 155 22.38 -7.76 -2.38
N THR A 156 22.28 -9.08 -2.58
CA THR A 156 21.81 -10.02 -1.56
C THR A 156 22.98 -10.79 -0.92
N PRO A 157 23.09 -10.85 0.42
CA PRO A 157 24.04 -11.74 1.08
C PRO A 157 23.69 -13.22 0.87
N SER A 158 24.69 -14.10 0.82
CA SER A 158 24.51 -15.52 0.44
C SER A 158 23.45 -16.24 1.28
N ASP A 159 23.39 -15.97 2.58
CA ASP A 159 22.46 -16.62 3.53
C ASP A 159 20.97 -16.35 3.20
N PHE A 160 20.68 -15.32 2.40
CA PHE A 160 19.31 -14.94 2.02
C PHE A 160 18.94 -15.33 0.59
N ILE A 161 19.86 -15.91 -0.18
CA ILE A 161 19.57 -16.42 -1.53
C ILE A 161 18.41 -17.43 -1.55
N PRO A 162 18.32 -18.40 -0.61
CA PRO A 162 17.16 -19.31 -0.58
C PRO A 162 15.82 -18.60 -0.34
N ALA A 163 15.80 -17.57 0.51
CA ALA A 163 14.58 -16.79 0.78
C ALA A 163 14.15 -15.99 -0.45
N ILE A 164 15.10 -15.38 -1.16
CA ILE A 164 14.84 -14.68 -2.43
C ILE A 164 14.33 -15.65 -3.51
N ALA A 165 14.95 -16.84 -3.62
CA ALA A 165 14.49 -17.87 -4.54
C ALA A 165 13.03 -18.26 -4.26
N HIS A 166 12.71 -18.52 -2.99
CA HIS A 166 11.36 -18.85 -2.55
C HIS A 166 10.34 -17.74 -2.91
N LEU A 167 10.72 -16.47 -2.70
CA LEU A 167 9.89 -15.33 -3.07
C LEU A 167 9.63 -15.28 -4.58
N LEU A 168 10.66 -15.46 -5.41
CA LEU A 168 10.56 -15.48 -6.89
C LEU A 168 9.81 -16.70 -7.45
N ILE A 169 9.74 -17.79 -6.67
CA ILE A 169 8.95 -18.98 -7.02
C ILE A 169 7.46 -18.75 -6.75
N ILE A 170 7.14 -18.11 -5.63
CA ILE A 170 5.75 -17.85 -5.23
C ILE A 170 5.19 -16.63 -5.97
N LYS A 171 6.02 -15.63 -6.24
CA LYS A 171 5.63 -14.37 -6.89
C LYS A 171 6.22 -14.31 -8.29
N ASN A 172 5.37 -14.03 -9.27
CA ASN A 172 5.79 -13.87 -10.67
C ASN A 172 6.34 -12.46 -10.93
N PHE A 173 7.40 -12.07 -10.25
CA PHE A 173 8.00 -10.74 -10.39
C PHE A 173 8.46 -10.45 -11.82
N GLY A 174 8.28 -9.20 -12.25
CA GLY A 174 8.85 -8.64 -13.46
C GLY A 174 10.08 -7.80 -13.13
N ILE A 175 10.54 -7.05 -14.14
CA ILE A 175 11.71 -6.19 -14.01
C ILE A 175 11.54 -5.12 -12.92
N PRO A 176 10.41 -4.39 -12.83
CA PRO A 176 10.24 -3.36 -11.80
C PRO A 176 10.33 -3.95 -10.38
N GLU A 177 9.69 -5.11 -10.16
CA GLU A 177 9.73 -5.80 -8.88
C GLU A 177 11.14 -6.28 -8.51
N ILE A 178 11.88 -6.86 -9.45
CA ILE A 178 13.25 -7.36 -9.19
C ILE A 178 14.19 -6.19 -8.88
N ARG A 179 14.08 -5.07 -9.59
CA ARG A 179 14.87 -3.86 -9.32
C ARG A 179 14.54 -3.27 -7.95
N ALA A 180 13.26 -3.13 -7.64
CA ALA A 180 12.81 -2.67 -6.32
C ALA A 180 13.31 -3.60 -5.22
N LEU A 181 13.22 -4.92 -5.42
CA LEU A 181 13.72 -5.92 -4.47
C LEU A 181 15.24 -5.85 -4.31
N SER A 182 16.00 -5.71 -5.40
CA SER A 182 17.47 -5.57 -5.34
C SER A 182 17.87 -4.35 -4.53
N LYS A 183 17.23 -3.21 -4.79
CA LYS A 183 17.43 -1.98 -4.04
C LYS A 183 17.06 -2.16 -2.56
N PHE A 184 15.89 -2.74 -2.28
CA PHE A 184 15.44 -3.07 -0.93
C PHE A 184 16.44 -3.95 -0.17
N MET A 185 16.98 -5.00 -0.80
CA MET A 185 17.99 -5.87 -0.20
C MET A 185 19.30 -5.11 0.09
N SER A 186 19.75 -4.29 -0.85
CA SER A 186 20.93 -3.43 -0.65
C SER A 186 20.73 -2.46 0.52
N THR A 187 19.58 -1.81 0.58
CA THR A 187 19.24 -0.83 1.62
C THR A 187 19.13 -1.50 2.98
N THR A 188 18.37 -2.58 3.10
CA THR A 188 18.20 -3.31 4.38
C THR A 188 19.51 -3.92 4.88
N HIS A 189 20.39 -4.37 3.98
CA HIS A 189 21.73 -4.80 4.35
C HIS A 189 22.59 -3.65 4.88
N LYS A 190 22.59 -2.49 4.22
CA LYS A 190 23.32 -1.28 4.68
C LYS A 190 22.80 -0.74 6.02
N LEU A 191 21.50 -0.86 6.25
CA LEU A 191 20.86 -0.50 7.53
C LEU A 191 21.18 -1.51 8.65
N GLY A 192 21.76 -2.68 8.33
CA GLY A 192 22.11 -3.70 9.33
C GLY A 192 20.92 -4.44 9.94
N ILE A 193 19.71 -4.30 9.37
CA ILE A 193 18.49 -4.92 9.89
C ILE A 193 18.17 -6.29 9.25
N LEU A 194 18.95 -6.68 8.24
CA LEU A 194 18.69 -7.90 7.48
C LEU A 194 18.97 -9.15 8.35
N SER A 195 17.91 -9.82 8.77
CA SER A 195 17.93 -11.05 9.56
C SER A 195 16.91 -12.06 9.04
N GLN A 196 17.02 -13.33 9.45
CA GLN A 196 16.03 -14.35 9.08
C GLN A 196 14.63 -14.00 9.59
N ASN A 197 14.52 -13.50 10.83
CA ASN A 197 13.25 -13.04 11.40
C ASN A 197 12.66 -11.87 10.57
N PHE A 198 13.47 -10.84 10.27
CA PHE A 198 13.03 -9.72 9.44
C PHE A 198 12.51 -10.19 8.08
N MET A 199 13.27 -11.04 7.39
CA MET A 199 12.88 -11.58 6.09
C MET A 199 11.58 -12.40 6.17
N GLU A 200 11.42 -13.25 7.19
CA GLU A 200 10.21 -14.03 7.39
C GLU A 200 8.97 -13.14 7.55
N LYS A 201 9.08 -12.06 8.34
CA LYS A 201 7.97 -11.13 8.59
C LYS A 201 7.63 -10.25 7.40
N ILE A 202 8.62 -9.77 6.63
CA ILE A 202 8.40 -8.83 5.54
C ILE A 202 7.99 -9.51 4.22
N THR A 203 8.49 -10.72 3.95
CA THR A 203 8.29 -11.45 2.68
C THR A 203 6.82 -11.53 2.22
N PRO A 204 5.82 -11.82 3.09
CA PRO A 204 4.42 -11.87 2.69
C PRO A 204 3.88 -10.56 2.10
N HIS A 205 4.51 -9.43 2.44
CA HIS A 205 4.09 -8.09 2.05
C HIS A 205 4.79 -7.54 0.81
N LEU A 206 5.90 -8.14 0.39
CA LEU A 206 6.62 -7.78 -0.84
C LEU A 206 5.85 -8.33 -2.05
N CYS A 207 4.87 -7.58 -2.55
CA CYS A 207 3.92 -8.06 -3.57
C CYS A 207 4.10 -7.42 -4.96
N ASN A 208 4.52 -6.16 -5.04
CA ASN A 208 4.80 -5.45 -6.29
C ASN A 208 5.87 -4.37 -6.06
N GLY A 209 6.42 -3.81 -7.15
CA GLY A 209 7.54 -2.85 -7.07
C GLY A 209 7.22 -1.63 -6.21
N GLN A 210 6.04 -1.03 -6.39
CA GLN A 210 5.61 0.16 -5.63
C GLN A 210 5.52 -0.10 -4.12
N ILE A 211 4.98 -1.26 -3.72
CA ILE A 211 4.88 -1.63 -2.30
C ILE A 211 6.26 -1.87 -1.71
N ILE A 212 7.16 -2.54 -2.45
CA ILE A 212 8.54 -2.78 -2.01
C ILE A 212 9.26 -1.44 -1.79
N GLU A 213 9.13 -0.51 -2.74
CA GLU A 213 9.70 0.85 -2.64
C GLU A 213 9.09 1.65 -1.47
N LYS A 214 7.79 1.51 -1.21
CA LYS A 214 7.16 2.13 -0.04
C LYS A 214 7.74 1.59 1.27
N TYR A 215 7.90 0.27 1.42
CA TYR A 215 8.55 -0.29 2.61
C TYR A 215 9.99 0.18 2.75
N GLU A 216 10.75 0.23 1.66
CA GLU A 216 12.11 0.78 1.67
C GLU A 216 12.12 2.23 2.17
N SER A 217 11.25 3.08 1.61
CA SER A 217 11.10 4.49 1.99
C SER A 217 10.72 4.62 3.46
N PHE A 218 9.77 3.81 3.94
CA PHE A 218 9.36 3.81 5.33
C PHE A 218 10.51 3.44 6.28
N LEU A 219 11.27 2.38 5.97
CA LEU A 219 12.43 1.99 6.78
C LEU A 219 13.52 3.08 6.80
N LEU A 220 13.76 3.73 5.67
CA LEU A 220 14.67 4.88 5.58
C LEU A 220 14.17 6.07 6.42
N LYS A 221 12.87 6.36 6.40
CA LYS A 221 12.27 7.39 7.28
C LYS A 221 12.46 7.03 8.75
N LEU A 222 12.25 5.77 9.14
CA LEU A 222 12.50 5.34 10.51
C LEU A 222 13.97 5.53 10.89
N GLN A 223 14.90 5.18 9.99
CA GLN A 223 16.34 5.39 10.23
C GLN A 223 16.71 6.88 10.37
N ILE A 224 16.20 7.74 9.49
CA ILE A 224 16.48 9.19 9.52
C ILE A 224 16.02 9.83 10.83
N ASN A 225 14.98 9.28 11.45
CA ASN A 225 14.42 9.77 12.70
C ASN A 225 14.93 9.00 13.94
N ASP A 226 15.97 8.16 13.80
CA ASP A 226 16.55 7.34 14.87
C ASP A 226 15.55 6.35 15.53
N LEU A 227 14.54 5.91 14.76
CA LEU A 227 13.47 5.00 15.22
C LEU A 227 13.65 3.56 14.71
N LEU A 228 14.64 3.29 13.87
CA LEU A 228 14.88 1.95 13.33
C LEU A 228 15.61 1.07 14.36
N THR A 229 14.83 0.49 15.27
CA THR A 229 15.29 -0.43 16.31
C THR A 229 14.54 -1.76 16.23
N GLU A 230 15.11 -2.83 16.79
CA GLU A 230 14.47 -4.15 16.80
C GLU A 230 13.12 -4.11 17.54
N GLU A 231 13.04 -3.38 18.65
CA GLU A 231 11.81 -3.25 19.44
C GLU A 231 10.69 -2.51 18.69
N VAL A 232 11.03 -1.50 17.89
CA VAL A 232 10.07 -0.81 17.03
C VAL A 232 9.63 -1.74 15.89
N LEU A 233 10.56 -2.46 15.25
CA LEU A 233 10.25 -3.43 14.21
C LEU A 233 9.27 -4.52 14.69
N GLU A 234 9.53 -5.09 15.87
CA GLU A 234 8.64 -6.09 16.50
C GLU A 234 7.23 -5.52 16.77
N THR A 235 7.14 -4.23 17.10
CA THR A 235 5.84 -3.57 17.33
C THR A 235 5.07 -3.35 16.03
N ILE A 236 5.74 -3.08 14.91
CA ILE A 236 5.09 -2.82 13.61
C ILE A 236 4.79 -4.09 12.80
N TYR A 237 5.47 -5.22 13.05
CA TYR A 237 5.28 -6.45 12.26
C TYR A 237 3.83 -6.91 12.13
N PRO A 238 2.99 -6.90 13.20
CA PRO A 238 1.58 -7.27 13.08
C PRO A 238 0.76 -6.32 12.19
N LEU A 239 1.26 -5.11 11.95
CA LEU A 239 0.55 -3.99 11.33
C LEU A 239 1.07 -3.66 9.92
N LEU A 240 2.06 -4.38 9.40
CA LEU A 240 2.67 -4.10 8.08
C LEU A 240 1.65 -3.98 6.94
N LYS A 241 0.51 -4.69 7.00
CA LYS A 241 -0.56 -4.57 6.00
C LYS A 241 -1.12 -3.14 5.86
N GLN A 242 -0.95 -2.28 6.87
CA GLN A 242 -1.47 -0.91 6.94
C GLN A 242 -0.33 0.11 6.82
N LEU A 243 0.55 -0.05 5.82
CA LEU A 243 1.75 0.78 5.68
C LEU A 243 1.45 2.28 5.62
N ASP A 244 0.41 2.71 4.89
CA ASP A 244 0.06 4.13 4.80
C ASP A 244 -0.36 4.69 6.18
N THR A 245 -1.06 3.89 7.00
CA THR A 245 -1.42 4.23 8.38
C THR A 245 -0.20 4.30 9.31
N LEU A 246 0.76 3.38 9.15
CA LEU A 246 2.02 3.42 9.88
C LEU A 246 2.79 4.70 9.54
N GLU A 247 2.94 5.02 8.24
CA GLU A 247 3.59 6.24 7.80
C GLU A 247 2.93 7.50 8.39
N ALA A 248 1.60 7.55 8.37
CA ALA A 248 0.85 8.63 9.00
C ALA A 248 1.14 8.72 10.50
N PHE A 249 1.08 7.60 11.24
CA PHE A 249 1.36 7.58 12.68
C PHE A 249 2.76 8.11 13.00
N PHE A 250 3.80 7.57 12.37
CA PHE A 250 5.18 7.98 12.64
C PHE A 250 5.45 9.44 12.25
N SER A 251 4.73 9.97 11.26
CA SER A 251 4.82 11.39 10.89
C SER A 251 4.11 12.29 11.91
N LEU A 252 2.94 11.89 12.40
CA LEU A 252 2.13 12.68 13.33
C LEU A 252 2.74 12.73 14.73
N TYR A 253 3.34 11.62 15.17
CA TYR A 253 3.87 11.45 16.53
C TYR A 253 5.40 11.51 16.60
N HIS A 254 6.04 12.15 15.61
CA HIS A 254 7.50 12.19 15.54
C HIS A 254 8.14 12.72 16.83
N GLU A 255 7.62 13.81 17.39
CA GLU A 255 8.16 14.43 18.60
C GLU A 255 8.03 13.50 19.82
N GLU A 256 6.87 12.86 19.99
CA GLU A 256 6.60 11.93 21.09
C GLU A 256 7.50 10.69 21.03
N LEU A 257 7.88 10.28 19.81
CA LEU A 257 8.74 9.14 19.56
C LEU A 257 10.23 9.43 19.74
N LEU A 258 10.65 10.69 19.92
CA LEU A 258 12.03 11.06 20.25
C LEU A 258 12.33 10.99 21.77
N HIS A 259 11.31 10.80 22.61
CA HIS A 259 11.48 10.78 24.06
C HIS A 259 11.80 9.39 24.62
N SER A 260 12.35 9.33 25.84
CA SER A 260 12.73 8.06 26.50
C SER A 260 11.55 7.09 26.72
N SER A 261 10.31 7.58 26.68
CA SER A 261 9.07 6.80 26.78
C SER A 261 8.48 6.39 25.43
N ALA A 262 9.20 6.58 24.32
CA ALA A 262 8.71 6.31 22.97
C ALA A 262 8.16 4.90 22.80
N LEU A 263 8.87 3.88 23.31
CA LEU A 263 8.45 2.49 23.15
C LEU A 263 7.16 2.16 23.92
N SER A 264 6.98 2.69 25.12
CA SER A 264 5.73 2.51 25.88
C SER A 264 4.56 3.22 25.19
N PHE A 265 4.80 4.45 24.72
CA PHE A 265 3.80 5.22 23.98
C PHE A 265 3.40 4.50 22.68
N LEU A 266 4.38 4.05 21.89
CA LEU A 266 4.17 3.30 20.66
C LEU A 266 3.30 2.07 20.91
N ARG A 267 3.62 1.27 21.93
CA ARG A 267 2.89 0.03 22.26
C ARG A 267 1.44 0.29 22.70
N GLU A 268 1.19 1.40 23.37
CA GLU A 268 -0.15 1.77 23.84
C GLU A 268 -1.00 2.38 22.71
N THR A 269 -0.42 3.29 21.94
CA THR A 269 -1.17 4.13 21.00
C THR A 269 -1.25 3.54 19.60
N LEU A 270 -0.17 2.92 19.09
CA LEU A 270 -0.12 2.45 17.69
C LEU A 270 -1.23 1.44 17.36
N PRO A 271 -1.51 0.40 18.17
CA PRO A 271 -2.56 -0.56 17.86
C PRO A 271 -3.94 0.11 17.79
N SER A 272 -4.23 1.01 18.74
CA SER A 272 -5.50 1.75 18.78
C SER A 272 -5.63 2.69 17.57
N PHE A 273 -4.54 3.37 17.21
CA PHE A 273 -4.51 4.24 16.04
C PHE A 273 -4.77 3.45 14.75
N CYS A 274 -4.09 2.32 14.56
CA CYS A 274 -4.26 1.46 13.39
C CYS A 274 -5.65 0.84 13.31
N GLU A 275 -6.18 0.35 14.43
CA GLU A 275 -7.54 -0.20 14.50
C GLU A 275 -8.59 0.83 14.07
N MET A 276 -8.50 2.06 14.60
CA MET A 276 -9.46 3.13 14.32
C MET A 276 -9.20 3.84 12.98
N SER A 277 -8.08 3.55 12.30
CA SER A 277 -7.81 4.01 10.93
C SER A 277 -8.46 3.13 9.86
N LEU A 278 -9.06 2.00 10.25
CA LEU A 278 -9.79 1.15 9.32
C LEU A 278 -11.25 1.61 9.24
N PRO A 279 -11.80 1.82 8.04
CA PRO A 279 -13.22 2.13 7.89
C PRO A 279 -14.07 0.93 8.31
N SER A 280 -15.25 1.21 8.86
CA SER A 280 -16.27 0.22 9.18
C SER A 280 -16.65 -0.59 7.95
N LYS A 281 -16.81 -1.91 8.11
CA LYS A 281 -17.24 -2.82 7.03
C LYS A 281 -18.60 -2.45 6.41
N VAL A 282 -19.41 -1.67 7.12
CA VAL A 282 -20.75 -1.25 6.70
C VAL A 282 -20.71 0.12 6.00
N SER A 283 -19.56 0.81 6.00
CA SER A 283 -19.42 2.09 5.31
C SER A 283 -19.56 1.92 3.80
N TYR A 284 -20.32 2.82 3.19
CA TYR A 284 -20.51 2.92 1.74
C TYR A 284 -19.69 4.05 1.11
N ASP A 285 -18.91 4.79 1.91
CA ASP A 285 -18.00 5.82 1.43
C ASP A 285 -16.74 5.21 0.81
N ASP A 286 -16.14 5.91 -0.14
CA ASP A 286 -14.87 5.51 -0.72
C ASP A 286 -13.75 5.50 0.34
N GLN A 287 -12.84 4.54 0.23
CA GLN A 287 -11.68 4.49 1.12
C GLN A 287 -10.71 5.61 0.78
N VAL A 288 -10.42 6.46 1.77
CA VAL A 288 -9.52 7.59 1.63
C VAL A 288 -8.26 7.33 2.45
N PRO A 289 -7.10 7.13 1.83
CA PRO A 289 -5.85 6.82 2.55
C PRO A 289 -5.41 7.91 3.54
N THR A 290 -5.83 9.17 3.32
CA THR A 290 -5.49 10.30 4.19
C THR A 290 -6.41 10.44 5.41
N ASN A 291 -7.47 9.64 5.51
CA ASN A 291 -8.35 9.69 6.67
C ASN A 291 -7.61 9.18 7.91
N THR A 292 -7.40 10.07 8.87
CA THR A 292 -6.93 9.68 10.21
C THR A 292 -8.08 9.10 11.03
N PRO A 293 -7.80 8.43 12.17
CA PRO A 293 -8.85 7.96 13.10
C PRO A 293 -9.86 9.05 13.48
N LEU A 294 -9.39 10.30 13.61
CA LEU A 294 -10.24 11.43 13.99
C LEU A 294 -11.24 11.80 12.89
N HIS A 295 -10.81 11.75 11.62
CA HIS A 295 -11.70 11.96 10.48
C HIS A 295 -12.73 10.83 10.37
N LEU A 296 -12.29 9.57 10.50
CA LEU A 296 -13.19 8.41 10.43
C LEU A 296 -14.24 8.43 11.55
N ALA A 297 -13.86 8.79 12.78
CA ALA A 297 -14.80 8.89 13.88
C ALA A 297 -15.94 9.89 13.59
N VAL A 298 -15.62 11.01 12.92
CA VAL A 298 -16.61 12.01 12.48
C VAL A 298 -17.45 11.48 11.31
N ILE A 299 -16.81 10.89 10.29
CA ILE A 299 -17.49 10.34 9.10
C ILE A 299 -18.51 9.25 9.49
N GLU A 300 -18.16 8.41 10.46
CA GLU A 300 -18.98 7.29 10.92
C GLU A 300 -19.93 7.65 12.07
N ALA A 301 -19.95 8.92 12.50
CA ALA A 301 -20.69 9.39 13.69
C ALA A 301 -20.43 8.52 14.93
N ASN A 302 -19.18 8.06 15.10
CA ASN A 302 -18.78 7.16 16.18
C ASN A 302 -18.15 7.94 17.33
N LYS A 303 -19.00 8.38 18.25
CA LYS A 303 -18.61 9.14 19.45
C LYS A 303 -17.57 8.41 20.32
N ALA A 304 -17.66 7.09 20.45
CA ALA A 304 -16.72 6.32 21.27
C ALA A 304 -15.30 6.33 20.66
N ASN A 305 -15.19 6.13 19.35
CA ASN A 305 -13.90 6.24 18.65
C ASN A 305 -13.38 7.67 18.64
N LEU A 306 -14.27 8.67 18.57
CA LEU A 306 -13.89 10.07 18.69
C LEU A 306 -13.25 10.35 20.05
N GLU A 307 -13.94 10.03 21.15
CA GLU A 307 -13.45 10.22 22.51
C GLU A 307 -12.13 9.46 22.74
N ARG A 308 -12.05 8.22 22.29
CA ARG A 308 -10.82 7.40 22.38
C ARG A 308 -9.67 7.98 21.56
N THR A 309 -9.93 8.52 20.37
CA THR A 309 -8.89 9.15 19.54
C THR A 309 -8.38 10.43 20.18
N LEU A 310 -9.28 11.22 20.81
CA LEU A 310 -8.92 12.46 21.48
C LEU A 310 -8.03 12.24 22.73
N THR A 311 -8.03 11.04 23.34
CA THR A 311 -7.16 10.77 24.52
C THR A 311 -5.68 10.75 24.18
N PHE A 312 -5.33 10.39 22.94
CA PHE A 312 -3.95 10.38 22.46
C PHE A 312 -3.69 11.43 21.37
N ALA A 313 -4.63 12.34 21.13
CA ALA A 313 -4.47 13.37 20.11
C ALA A 313 -3.41 14.40 20.50
N ASN A 314 -2.52 14.71 19.56
CA ASN A 314 -1.57 15.81 19.65
C ASN A 314 -1.95 16.94 18.67
N ARG A 315 -1.16 18.03 18.68
CA ARG A 315 -1.38 19.18 17.79
C ARG A 315 -1.41 18.76 16.32
N ASN A 316 -0.46 17.91 15.91
CA ASN A 316 -0.32 17.46 14.52
C ASN A 316 -1.54 16.68 14.04
N LEU A 317 -2.08 15.75 14.84
CA LEU A 317 -3.27 14.98 14.49
C LEU A 317 -4.50 15.89 14.32
N LEU A 318 -4.66 16.91 15.17
CA LEU A 318 -5.82 17.80 15.16
C LEU A 318 -5.85 18.74 13.94
N ILE A 319 -4.67 19.16 13.47
CA ILE A 319 -4.54 20.08 12.31
C ILE A 319 -4.29 19.35 10.99
N THR A 320 -4.09 18.03 11.02
CA THR A 320 -3.92 17.23 9.80
C THR A 320 -5.21 17.25 8.99
N CYS A 321 -5.05 17.38 7.68
CA CYS A 321 -6.17 17.43 6.76
C CYS A 321 -6.37 16.11 6.00
N SER A 322 -7.63 15.75 5.79
CA SER A 322 -8.05 14.80 4.76
C SER A 322 -8.97 15.52 3.77
N TYR A 323 -8.66 15.48 2.46
CA TYR A 323 -9.31 16.30 1.43
C TYR A 323 -9.45 17.78 1.84
N ASP A 324 -8.36 18.40 2.30
CA ASP A 324 -8.31 19.80 2.76
C ASP A 324 -9.17 20.12 4.00
N ASN A 325 -9.78 19.13 4.64
CA ASN A 325 -10.55 19.33 5.87
C ASN A 325 -9.77 18.83 7.08
N THR A 326 -9.63 19.63 8.12
CA THR A 326 -9.37 19.10 9.47
C THR A 326 -10.61 18.38 9.99
N ALA A 327 -10.46 17.55 11.02
CA ALA A 327 -11.60 16.89 11.63
C ALA A 327 -12.62 17.87 12.24
N LEU A 328 -12.18 19.01 12.79
CA LEU A 328 -13.06 20.08 13.28
C LEU A 328 -13.90 20.67 12.15
N LEU A 329 -13.23 21.04 11.04
CA LEU A 329 -13.88 21.61 9.87
C LEU A 329 -14.88 20.61 9.26
N LEU A 330 -14.48 19.35 9.14
CA LEU A 330 -15.33 18.28 8.67
C LEU A 330 -16.57 18.11 9.56
N ALA A 331 -16.42 18.09 10.88
CA ALA A 331 -17.56 17.96 11.80
C ALA A 331 -18.55 19.12 11.65
N CYS A 332 -18.05 20.36 11.56
CA CYS A 332 -18.90 21.54 11.33
C CYS A 332 -19.64 21.45 9.99
N LYS A 333 -18.93 21.06 8.93
CA LYS A 333 -19.48 20.89 7.58
C LYS A 333 -20.58 19.83 7.51
N LEU A 334 -20.40 18.73 8.23
CA LEU A 334 -21.37 17.64 8.37
C LEU A 334 -22.51 17.96 9.36
N ALA A 335 -22.58 19.19 9.88
CA ALA A 335 -23.53 19.62 10.90
C ALA A 335 -23.48 18.81 12.22
N ASP A 336 -22.34 18.17 12.51
CA ASP A 336 -22.11 17.45 13.77
C ASP A 336 -21.56 18.40 14.84
N LYS A 337 -22.48 19.18 15.44
CA LYS A 337 -22.15 20.13 16.50
C LYS A 337 -21.45 19.46 17.69
N GLU A 338 -21.87 18.26 18.08
CA GLU A 338 -21.35 17.60 19.29
C GLU A 338 -19.90 17.16 19.10
N SER A 339 -19.59 16.51 17.98
CA SER A 339 -18.20 16.14 17.66
C SER A 339 -17.33 17.37 17.45
N ALA A 340 -17.85 18.42 16.79
CA ALA A 340 -17.13 19.67 16.61
C ALA A 340 -16.72 20.30 17.94
N ARG A 341 -17.61 20.33 18.95
CA ARG A 341 -17.31 20.85 20.28
C ARG A 341 -16.23 20.06 21.01
N LEU A 342 -16.28 18.72 20.95
CA LEU A 342 -15.25 17.86 21.57
C LEU A 342 -13.86 18.09 20.95
N ILE A 343 -13.80 18.15 19.62
CA ILE A 343 -12.55 18.41 18.90
C ILE A 343 -12.04 19.82 19.20
N LEU A 344 -12.93 20.82 19.19
CA LEU A 344 -12.60 22.22 19.47
C LEU A 344 -12.03 22.40 20.88
N ALA A 345 -12.64 21.76 21.89
CA ALA A 345 -12.13 21.79 23.26
C ALA A 345 -10.69 21.24 23.34
N LYS A 346 -10.41 20.13 22.64
CA LYS A 346 -9.06 19.57 22.60
C LYS A 346 -8.08 20.46 21.82
N MET A 347 -8.53 21.08 20.74
CA MET A 347 -7.75 22.06 19.98
C MET A 347 -7.42 23.30 20.82
N GLN A 348 -8.34 23.79 21.64
CA GLN A 348 -8.09 24.91 22.56
C GLN A 348 -7.08 24.53 23.65
N GLU A 349 -7.24 23.36 24.27
CA GLU A 349 -6.29 22.83 25.27
C GLU A 349 -4.87 22.79 24.70
N LEU A 350 -4.75 22.31 23.47
CA LEU A 350 -3.50 22.21 22.74
C LEU A 350 -3.22 23.43 21.87
N GLY A 351 -3.86 24.59 22.07
CA GLY A 351 -3.63 25.83 21.34
C GLY A 351 -3.44 25.70 19.82
N CYS A 352 -4.24 24.88 19.15
CA CYS A 352 -4.24 24.66 17.71
C CYS A 352 -4.95 25.80 16.97
N ASP A 353 -4.54 26.07 15.72
CA ASP A 353 -5.28 26.97 14.84
C ASP A 353 -6.56 26.29 14.33
N VAL A 354 -7.67 27.03 14.38
CA VAL A 354 -9.01 26.60 13.97
C VAL A 354 -9.45 27.19 12.62
N ASN A 355 -8.58 27.97 11.98
CA ASN A 355 -8.88 28.72 10.76
C ASN A 355 -8.58 27.99 9.45
N GLN A 356 -8.35 26.67 9.50
CA GLN A 356 -8.20 25.87 8.28
C GLN A 356 -9.41 26.06 7.36
N ARG A 357 -9.13 26.11 6.06
CA ARG A 357 -10.11 26.30 5.00
C ARG A 357 -10.23 25.03 4.16
N ASP A 358 -11.45 24.66 3.80
CA ASP A 358 -11.70 23.58 2.85
C ASP A 358 -11.42 24.04 1.41
N HIS A 359 -11.65 23.14 0.44
CA HIS A 359 -11.46 23.41 -0.98
C HIS A 359 -12.35 24.55 -1.54
N HIS A 360 -13.44 24.93 -0.85
CA HIS A 360 -14.26 26.10 -1.18
C HIS A 360 -13.86 27.34 -0.38
N GLY A 361 -12.77 27.27 0.38
CA GLY A 361 -12.29 28.36 1.21
C GLY A 361 -13.11 28.57 2.49
N MET A 362 -14.03 27.68 2.84
CA MET A 362 -14.88 27.80 4.03
C MET A 362 -14.12 27.32 5.26
N THR A 363 -14.27 28.02 6.39
CA THR A 363 -13.73 27.61 7.70
C THR A 363 -14.82 26.98 8.56
N ALA A 364 -14.44 26.42 9.72
CA ALA A 364 -15.39 25.88 10.69
C ALA A 364 -16.43 26.94 11.11
N LEU A 365 -16.00 28.20 11.25
CA LEU A 365 -16.87 29.32 11.59
C LEU A 365 -17.89 29.63 10.48
N HIS A 366 -17.52 29.52 9.21
CA HIS A 366 -18.48 29.68 8.11
C HIS A 366 -19.60 28.64 8.18
N TRP A 367 -19.23 27.36 8.36
CA TRP A 367 -20.20 26.27 8.47
C TRP A 367 -21.08 26.38 9.72
N ALA A 368 -20.51 26.77 10.87
CA ALA A 368 -21.29 27.00 12.09
C ALA A 368 -22.31 28.14 11.92
N ASN A 369 -21.95 29.22 11.20
CA ASN A 369 -22.86 30.32 10.87
C ASN A 369 -23.97 29.87 9.90
N PHE A 370 -23.63 29.10 8.87
CA PHE A 370 -24.60 28.56 7.92
C PHE A 370 -25.71 27.74 8.61
N TYR A 371 -25.37 26.95 9.64
CA TYR A 371 -26.35 26.15 10.39
C TYR A 371 -26.94 26.86 11.63
N HIS A 372 -26.61 28.13 11.88
CA HIS A 372 -27.02 28.87 13.07
C HIS A 372 -26.70 28.16 14.40
N PHE A 373 -25.50 27.59 14.50
CA PHE A 373 -25.05 26.93 15.73
C PHE A 373 -24.44 27.94 16.72
N ASP A 374 -25.25 28.86 17.24
CA ASP A 374 -24.81 30.04 18.03
C ASP A 374 -23.84 29.74 19.19
N GLU A 375 -24.03 28.63 19.90
CA GLU A 375 -23.08 28.21 20.94
C GLU A 375 -21.73 27.83 20.36
N LEU A 376 -21.71 27.06 19.26
CA LEU A 376 -20.48 26.66 18.59
C LEU A 376 -19.79 27.85 17.92
N ILE A 377 -20.56 28.80 17.36
CA ILE A 377 -20.03 30.07 16.83
C ILE A 377 -19.24 30.80 17.92
N ARG A 378 -19.84 31.02 19.09
CA ARG A 378 -19.17 31.67 20.23
C ARG A 378 -17.94 30.88 20.70
N GLU A 379 -18.04 29.56 20.79
CA GLU A 379 -16.91 28.70 21.18
C GLU A 379 -15.75 28.79 20.18
N LEU A 380 -16.03 28.82 18.87
CA LEU A 380 -15.04 28.98 17.81
C LEU A 380 -14.38 30.36 17.86
N GLU A 381 -15.12 31.43 18.08
CA GLU A 381 -14.59 32.78 18.24
C GLU A 381 -13.65 32.87 19.46
N ILE A 382 -14.06 32.28 20.59
CA ILE A 382 -13.21 32.18 21.79
C ILE A 382 -11.93 31.38 21.49
N ALA A 383 -12.01 30.35 20.63
CA ALA A 383 -10.86 29.59 20.16
C ALA A 383 -9.97 30.34 19.15
N GLY A 384 -10.31 31.58 18.78
CA GLY A 384 -9.53 32.39 17.84
C GLY A 384 -9.90 32.20 16.37
N ALA A 385 -11.11 31.71 16.06
CA ALA A 385 -11.61 31.72 14.69
C ALA A 385 -11.77 33.16 14.17
N ASP A 386 -11.23 33.45 12.99
CA ASP A 386 -11.26 34.78 12.38
C ASP A 386 -12.50 34.95 11.47
N PRO A 387 -13.47 35.81 11.87
CA PRO A 387 -14.68 36.05 11.09
C PRO A 387 -14.43 36.82 9.78
N LYS A 388 -13.22 37.38 9.59
CA LYS A 388 -12.86 38.17 8.39
C LYS A 388 -12.37 37.32 7.23
N LEU A 389 -12.08 36.05 7.47
CA LEU A 389 -11.71 35.11 6.41
C LEU A 389 -12.89 34.99 5.42
N LYS A 390 -12.55 34.93 4.13
CA LYS A 390 -13.53 34.85 3.05
C LYS A 390 -13.51 33.47 2.43
N ALA A 391 -14.65 32.91 2.08
CA ALA A 391 -14.77 31.75 1.20
C ALA A 391 -14.33 32.09 -0.24
N ALA A 392 -14.25 31.07 -1.12
CA ALA A 392 -13.83 31.23 -2.51
C ALA A 392 -14.77 32.14 -3.33
N ASN A 393 -16.03 32.25 -2.92
CA ASN A 393 -17.02 33.17 -3.47
C ASN A 393 -16.89 34.62 -2.92
N GLY A 394 -15.89 34.89 -2.07
CA GLY A 394 -15.60 36.19 -1.47
C GLY A 394 -16.46 36.55 -0.25
N LYS A 395 -17.32 35.64 0.23
CA LYS A 395 -18.22 35.85 1.36
C LYS A 395 -17.56 35.51 2.70
N THR A 396 -17.84 36.27 3.74
CA THR A 396 -17.42 36.01 5.14
C THR A 396 -18.45 35.16 5.86
N CYS A 397 -18.15 34.67 7.07
CA CYS A 397 -19.09 33.87 7.86
C CYS A 397 -20.40 34.63 8.18
N GLU A 398 -20.33 35.95 8.38
CA GLU A 398 -21.50 36.83 8.60
C GLU A 398 -22.51 36.76 7.44
N TYR A 399 -22.05 36.65 6.20
CA TYR A 399 -22.95 36.48 5.04
C TYR A 399 -23.77 35.20 5.17
N PHE A 400 -23.13 34.09 5.57
CA PHE A 400 -23.81 32.80 5.70
C PHE A 400 -24.79 32.76 6.87
N TYR A 401 -24.60 33.62 7.87
CA TYR A 401 -25.54 33.79 8.99
C TYR A 401 -26.79 34.57 8.58
N HIS A 402 -26.63 35.70 7.87
CA HIS A 402 -27.77 36.58 7.55
C HIS A 402 -28.48 36.25 6.24
N HIS A 403 -27.89 35.41 5.39
CA HIS A 403 -28.48 35.06 4.10
C HIS A 403 -29.49 33.91 4.25
N GLN A 404 -30.76 34.19 3.96
CA GLN A 404 -31.78 33.15 3.89
C GLN A 404 -31.58 32.30 2.63
N PHE A 405 -31.09 31.07 2.81
CA PHE A 405 -30.97 30.10 1.73
C PHE A 405 -32.32 29.58 1.29
N THR A 406 -32.54 29.52 -0.02
CA THR A 406 -33.80 29.09 -0.62
C THR A 406 -33.62 27.85 -1.48
N MET A 407 -34.73 27.29 -1.94
CA MET A 407 -34.71 26.18 -2.91
C MET A 407 -34.05 26.53 -4.24
N ASN A 408 -33.88 27.82 -4.58
CA ASN A 408 -33.21 28.22 -5.82
C ASN A 408 -31.68 28.19 -5.71
N ASP A 409 -31.13 28.36 -4.50
CA ASP A 409 -29.68 28.31 -4.28
C ASP A 409 -29.14 26.87 -4.41
N LEU A 410 -30.03 25.89 -4.26
CA LEU A 410 -29.78 24.46 -4.42
C LEU A 410 -30.13 23.94 -5.83
N LYS A 411 -30.05 24.81 -6.86
CA LYS A 411 -30.27 24.49 -8.29
C LYS A 411 -29.09 24.93 -9.16
N LEU A 412 -28.89 24.23 -10.28
CA LEU A 412 -27.88 24.57 -11.27
C LEU A 412 -28.51 25.29 -12.46
N ASN A 413 -28.18 26.56 -12.70
CA ASN A 413 -28.76 27.38 -13.78
C ASN A 413 -30.31 27.35 -13.80
N GLY A 414 -30.93 27.37 -12.62
CA GLY A 414 -32.39 27.27 -12.45
C GLY A 414 -32.98 25.87 -12.70
N LYS A 415 -32.15 24.89 -13.08
CA LYS A 415 -32.54 23.49 -13.25
C LYS A 415 -32.22 22.68 -12.01
N GLU A 416 -32.98 21.61 -11.83
CA GLU A 416 -32.68 20.59 -10.85
C GLU A 416 -31.27 20.03 -11.06
N ILE A 417 -30.55 19.75 -9.97
CA ILE A 417 -29.28 19.03 -10.05
C ILE A 417 -29.59 17.68 -10.70
N ILE A 418 -28.94 17.37 -11.81
CA ILE A 418 -29.07 16.10 -12.51
C ILE A 418 -27.73 15.38 -12.50
N ASP A 419 -27.75 14.06 -12.67
CA ASP A 419 -26.56 13.20 -12.68
C ASP A 419 -25.42 13.82 -13.51
N GLY A 420 -24.24 13.93 -12.91
CA GLY A 420 -23.02 14.43 -13.56
C GLY A 420 -22.74 15.94 -13.47
N ALA A 421 -23.64 16.78 -12.94
CA ALA A 421 -23.40 18.23 -12.81
C ALA A 421 -23.56 18.71 -11.36
N PHE A 422 -22.46 18.72 -10.60
CA PHE A 422 -22.49 18.90 -9.14
C PHE A 422 -22.09 20.28 -8.62
N LYS A 423 -21.58 21.17 -9.47
CA LYS A 423 -21.09 22.48 -9.01
C LYS A 423 -22.22 23.50 -9.01
N LEU A 424 -22.77 23.80 -7.83
CA LEU A 424 -23.75 24.87 -7.65
C LEU A 424 -23.13 26.25 -7.88
N SER A 425 -23.97 27.26 -8.14
CA SER A 425 -23.54 28.65 -8.30
C SER A 425 -22.86 29.17 -7.03
N ASP A 426 -23.39 28.79 -5.85
CA ASP A 426 -22.69 28.95 -4.59
C ASP A 426 -21.85 27.71 -4.33
N CYS A 427 -20.53 27.88 -4.36
CA CYS A 427 -19.59 26.79 -4.14
C CYS A 427 -19.71 26.21 -2.73
N ALA A 428 -20.06 27.01 -1.72
CA ALA A 428 -20.25 26.52 -0.35
C ALA A 428 -21.38 25.48 -0.26
N LEU A 429 -22.46 25.65 -1.03
CA LEU A 429 -23.60 24.71 -1.02
C LEU A 429 -23.31 23.42 -1.80
N THR A 430 -22.28 23.41 -2.63
CA THR A 430 -21.92 22.23 -3.44
C THR A 430 -21.62 21.03 -2.55
N ASP A 431 -20.97 21.25 -1.41
CA ASP A 431 -20.57 20.17 -0.52
C ASP A 431 -21.72 19.60 0.31
N ILE A 432 -22.78 20.39 0.54
CA ILE A 432 -24.00 19.90 1.19
C ILE A 432 -24.60 18.77 0.36
N ALA A 433 -24.52 18.84 -0.97
CA ALA A 433 -25.03 17.79 -1.85
C ALA A 433 -24.28 16.46 -1.70
N PHE A 434 -22.96 16.51 -1.52
CA PHE A 434 -22.12 15.31 -1.37
C PHE A 434 -22.25 14.63 0.00
N HIS A 435 -22.63 15.37 1.03
CA HIS A 435 -22.69 14.87 2.40
C HIS A 435 -24.08 14.92 3.02
N MET A 436 -25.11 15.06 2.18
CA MET A 436 -26.47 15.33 2.64
C MET A 436 -26.98 14.22 3.59
N ASP A 437 -26.57 12.97 3.38
CA ASP A 437 -26.88 11.84 4.24
C ASP A 437 -26.45 12.02 5.68
N LYS A 438 -25.18 12.34 5.87
CA LYS A 438 -24.57 12.60 7.17
C LYS A 438 -25.17 13.85 7.80
N ILE A 439 -25.32 14.93 7.02
CA ILE A 439 -25.94 16.18 7.47
C ILE A 439 -27.38 15.93 7.95
N ALA A 440 -28.19 15.20 7.18
CA ALA A 440 -29.57 14.92 7.53
C ALA A 440 -29.69 14.04 8.79
N LEU A 441 -28.78 13.09 9.01
CA LEU A 441 -28.74 12.30 10.24
C LEU A 441 -28.36 13.17 11.45
N ASN A 442 -27.31 13.99 11.33
CA ASN A 442 -26.82 14.85 12.40
C ASN A 442 -27.85 15.92 12.80
N LEU A 443 -28.54 16.50 11.80
CA LEU A 443 -29.65 17.42 12.02
C LEU A 443 -30.98 16.74 12.39
N LYS A 444 -31.01 15.40 12.46
CA LYS A 444 -32.20 14.59 12.79
C LYS A 444 -33.38 14.82 11.83
N LEU A 445 -33.08 15.08 10.56
CA LEU A 445 -34.06 15.21 9.48
C LEU A 445 -34.52 13.84 8.94
N THR A 446 -33.82 12.76 9.34
CA THR A 446 -34.08 11.38 8.95
C THR A 446 -33.53 10.35 9.95
N THR A 447 -33.77 9.07 9.68
CA THR A 447 -33.19 7.93 10.42
C THR A 447 -32.46 6.96 9.48
N PRO A 448 -31.48 6.17 9.96
CA PRO A 448 -30.79 5.19 9.12
C PRO A 448 -31.72 4.19 8.42
N SER A 449 -32.86 3.85 9.04
CA SER A 449 -33.88 2.98 8.45
C SER A 449 -34.53 3.63 7.22
N GLU A 450 -34.88 4.91 7.32
CA GLU A 450 -35.46 5.66 6.19
C GLU A 450 -34.46 5.77 5.03
N ILE A 451 -33.17 5.94 5.35
CA ILE A 451 -32.10 5.95 4.34
C ILE A 451 -32.00 4.60 3.63
N ALA A 452 -31.97 3.51 4.40
CA ALA A 452 -31.91 2.15 3.85
C ALA A 452 -33.13 1.84 2.97
N GLU A 453 -34.33 2.22 3.41
CA GLU A 453 -35.56 2.06 2.63
C GLU A 453 -35.55 2.87 1.33
N LEU A 454 -35.04 4.12 1.36
CA LEU A 454 -34.92 4.95 0.16
C LEU A 454 -34.06 4.25 -0.90
N TYR A 455 -32.92 3.69 -0.51
CA TYR A 455 -32.03 2.98 -1.44
C TYR A 455 -32.58 1.64 -1.91
N ALA A 456 -33.30 0.91 -1.05
CA ALA A 456 -33.90 -0.36 -1.43
C ALA A 456 -34.98 -0.20 -2.50
N ARG A 457 -35.69 0.93 -2.52
CA ARG A 457 -36.80 1.20 -3.44
C ARG A 457 -36.38 1.68 -4.84
N ASP A 458 -35.11 2.03 -5.04
CA ASP A 458 -34.60 2.53 -6.32
C ASP A 458 -33.48 1.62 -6.87
N GLU A 459 -33.77 0.93 -7.98
CA GLU A 459 -32.84 -0.02 -8.60
C GLU A 459 -31.53 0.66 -9.07
N MET A 460 -31.62 1.91 -9.53
CA MET A 460 -30.46 2.66 -10.02
C MET A 460 -29.59 3.16 -8.87
N ALA A 461 -30.17 3.41 -7.69
CA ALA A 461 -29.44 3.70 -6.46
C ALA A 461 -28.63 2.49 -5.98
N GLN A 462 -29.10 1.26 -6.19
CA GLN A 462 -28.33 0.06 -5.84
C GLN A 462 -27.06 -0.07 -6.68
N ILE A 463 -27.08 0.45 -7.92
CA ILE A 463 -25.99 0.30 -8.90
C ILE A 463 -25.01 1.47 -8.88
N ARG A 464 -25.45 2.73 -8.67
CA ARG A 464 -24.61 3.93 -8.77
C ARG A 464 -24.64 4.81 -7.52
N SER A 465 -23.46 5.13 -6.99
CA SER A 465 -23.30 6.08 -5.86
C SER A 465 -23.82 7.47 -6.19
N SER A 466 -23.59 7.99 -7.40
CA SER A 466 -24.10 9.32 -7.82
C SER A 466 -25.62 9.43 -7.73
N ASN A 467 -26.34 8.34 -8.05
CA ASN A 467 -27.79 8.29 -7.93
C ASN A 467 -28.25 8.30 -6.47
N ARG A 468 -27.53 7.64 -5.55
CA ARG A 468 -27.80 7.69 -4.10
C ARG A 468 -27.75 9.14 -3.62
N PHE A 469 -26.67 9.86 -3.93
CA PHE A 469 -26.51 11.26 -3.55
C PHE A 469 -27.62 12.15 -4.13
N TYR A 470 -27.96 11.98 -5.41
CA TYR A 470 -29.02 12.77 -6.04
C TYR A 470 -30.39 12.55 -5.39
N LEU A 471 -30.80 11.29 -5.20
CA LEU A 471 -32.08 10.95 -4.55
C LEU A 471 -32.16 11.52 -3.14
N PHE A 472 -31.06 11.39 -2.40
CA PHE A 472 -30.94 11.89 -1.05
C PHE A 472 -31.07 13.42 -1.03
N PHE A 473 -30.27 14.10 -1.84
CA PHE A 473 -30.31 15.55 -1.96
C PHE A 473 -31.71 16.06 -2.27
N LYS A 474 -32.39 15.45 -3.25
CA LYS A 474 -33.75 15.82 -3.66
C LYS A 474 -34.75 15.68 -2.51
N LEU A 475 -34.67 14.60 -1.74
CA LEU A 475 -35.59 14.31 -0.64
C LEU A 475 -35.39 15.23 0.56
N PHE A 476 -34.13 15.52 0.91
CA PHE A 476 -33.80 16.20 2.16
C PHE A 476 -33.57 17.69 2.03
N ARG A 477 -33.25 18.22 0.86
CA ARG A 477 -33.11 19.68 0.68
C ARG A 477 -34.33 20.49 1.14
N PRO A 478 -35.62 20.10 0.93
CA PRO A 478 -36.73 20.92 1.40
C PRO A 478 -36.82 20.89 2.93
N LYS A 479 -36.47 19.75 3.55
CA LYS A 479 -36.38 19.61 5.00
C LYS A 479 -35.25 20.47 5.58
N LEU A 480 -34.11 20.54 4.90
CA LEU A 480 -32.98 21.39 5.29
C LEU A 480 -33.37 22.88 5.24
N ILE A 481 -33.99 23.35 4.15
CA ILE A 481 -34.46 24.74 4.05
C ILE A 481 -35.46 25.05 5.17
N ALA A 482 -36.48 24.21 5.37
CA ALA A 482 -37.44 24.40 6.45
C ALA A 482 -36.81 24.38 7.84
N TRP A 483 -35.75 23.57 8.02
CA TRP A 483 -34.99 23.52 9.26
C TRP A 483 -34.18 24.81 9.48
N LEU A 484 -33.52 25.35 8.44
CA LEU A 484 -32.80 26.62 8.48
C LEU A 484 -33.73 27.80 8.77
N ASP A 485 -34.90 27.84 8.14
CA ASP A 485 -35.94 28.86 8.41
C ASP A 485 -36.34 28.85 9.89
N LYS A 486 -36.54 27.64 10.45
CA LYS A 486 -36.87 27.49 11.86
C LYS A 486 -35.75 27.95 12.80
N GLN A 487 -34.48 27.71 12.45
CA GLN A 487 -33.36 28.22 13.27
C GLN A 487 -33.34 29.76 13.29
N ASN A 488 -33.53 30.38 12.13
CA ASN A 488 -33.64 31.85 12.00
C ASN A 488 -34.77 32.44 12.85
N GLU A 489 -35.95 31.81 12.87
CA GLU A 489 -37.08 32.28 13.68
C GLU A 489 -36.78 32.23 15.19
N LEU A 490 -36.11 31.17 15.66
CA LEU A 490 -35.75 31.01 17.07
C LEU A 490 -34.76 32.08 17.54
N GLU A 491 -33.84 32.49 16.67
CA GLU A 491 -32.91 33.58 16.93
C GLU A 491 -33.64 34.93 17.08
N GLN A 492 -34.52 35.27 16.12
CA GLN A 492 -35.29 36.52 16.15
C GLN A 492 -36.13 36.63 17.43
N GLN A 493 -36.76 35.53 17.86
CA GLN A 493 -37.49 35.48 19.13
C GLN A 493 -36.58 35.71 20.34
N THR A 494 -35.37 35.16 20.33
CA THR A 494 -34.39 35.34 21.41
C THR A 494 -33.91 36.79 21.50
N ILE A 495 -33.63 37.45 20.37
CA ILE A 495 -33.24 38.87 20.32
C ILE A 495 -34.37 39.77 20.83
N HIS A 496 -35.62 39.49 20.44
CA HIS A 496 -36.79 40.23 20.92
C HIS A 496 -37.03 40.05 22.43
N HIS A 497 -36.75 38.88 23.00
CA HIS A 497 -36.86 38.65 24.44
C HIS A 497 -35.76 39.35 25.25
N VAL A 498 -34.52 39.40 24.76
CA VAL A 498 -33.41 40.09 25.44
C VAL A 498 -33.56 41.62 25.37
N SER A 499 -34.01 42.15 24.23
CA SER A 499 -34.26 43.59 24.04
C SER A 499 -35.51 44.12 24.77
N ALA A 500 -36.45 43.24 25.14
CA ALA A 500 -37.61 43.61 25.95
C ALA A 500 -37.33 43.57 27.48
N HIS A 501 -36.15 43.10 27.91
CA HIS A 501 -35.77 42.94 29.32
C HIS A 501 -34.48 43.72 29.68
N SER A 502 -33.94 44.50 28.73
CA SER A 502 -32.89 45.52 28.93
C SER A 502 -33.51 46.91 28.85
#